data_AF-C8NAD0-F1
#
_entry.id   AF-C8NAD0-F1
#
_cell.length_a   1.000
_cell.length_b   1.000
_cell.length_c   1.000
_cell.angle_alpha   90.00
_cell.angle_beta   90.00
_cell.angle_gamma   90.00
#
_symmetry.space_group_name_H-M   'P 1'
#
loop_
_entity.id
_entity.type
_entity.pdbx_description
1 polymer ?
#
loop_
_entity_poly.entity_id
_entity_poly.type
_entity_poly.pdbx_seq_one_letter_code
_entity_poly.pdbx_strand_id
1 'polypeptide(L)'
;MKNPRQTLCSLIACVLFAGAVAPLPVLADAHASRAEAPLPHQLQQRLLALKDPRDQPAADYLDQSKPTLIKFWASWCPLCLATLEETQAWRGDKAFAGVNLVTIASPDHLGENDEATFKEWYRGLDYPNLPVLVNNGGDIARDIGVAVYPSWALLDKNGNVARVIKGHINREQALALLANPQAELAQPAQKFYKPKPKGATNMNTKTIHLAGGCFWGLEAYFERIPGVVDAVSGYANGKTKNPSYEDVSHRGTGHAETVKVTYDPERISLDDLLRYYFRVVDPTSLNQQGNDRGVQYRSGVYYTDPAERATIEKAFAEEQKKHQKPLVVENLPLDNFYEAEEYHQDYLAKNPNGYCHIDIRKADIPLEKPAATAPAPAQTDANGEPVIDAAKYHKPDAAELKQKLDAQAYEVTQNSATERAFSHEYDHLFAPGLYVDVVSGEPLFSSADKFQSGCGWPSFTKPINRAVVTEHDDTSYNMHRTEIRSRVADAHLGHVFPDGPKDKGGLRYCINGASLKFIPLAEMEKAGYGDLVDAVKKGEKL
;
A
#
# COMPACT_ATOMS: atom_id res chain seq x y z
N MET A 1 -14.41 60.95 65.84
CA MET A 1 -13.20 60.26 65.33
C MET A 1 -12.75 61.10 64.12
N LYS A 2 -11.73 61.96 64.13
CA LYS A 2 -10.33 61.86 64.65
C LYS A 2 -9.64 60.58 64.14
N ASN A 3 -8.49 60.62 63.45
CA ASN A 3 -7.73 61.75 62.87
C ASN A 3 -6.78 61.24 61.73
N PRO A 4 -6.04 62.10 61.00
CA PRO A 4 -5.46 61.80 59.67
C PRO A 4 -3.91 61.79 59.65
N ARG A 5 -3.32 61.85 58.44
CA ARG A 5 -2.08 62.58 58.06
C ARG A 5 -1.94 62.48 56.52
N GLN A 6 -1.89 63.52 55.66
CA GLN A 6 -1.25 64.86 55.71
C GLN A 6 0.26 64.77 56.04
N THR A 7 1.22 65.45 55.40
CA THR A 7 1.28 66.46 54.30
C THR A 7 2.74 66.45 53.74
N LEU A 8 3.31 67.30 52.86
CA LEU A 8 3.03 68.67 52.39
C LEU A 8 3.75 68.93 51.03
N CYS A 9 3.75 70.18 50.56
CA CYS A 9 4.81 70.86 49.78
C CYS A 9 4.81 70.82 48.23
N SER A 10 4.19 71.89 47.70
CA SER A 10 4.86 72.95 46.91
C SER A 10 4.92 72.87 45.38
N LEU A 11 4.22 73.83 44.78
CA LEU A 11 4.56 74.44 43.49
C LEU A 11 5.96 75.09 43.53
N ILE A 12 6.61 75.26 42.37
CA ILE A 12 6.97 76.59 41.79
C ILE A 12 7.70 76.42 40.43
N ALA A 13 7.33 77.27 39.45
CA ALA A 13 8.02 77.69 38.20
C ALA A 13 8.57 76.62 37.21
N CYS A 14 8.29 76.66 35.90
CA CYS A 14 8.61 77.68 34.88
C CYS A 14 10.14 77.86 34.66
N VAL A 15 10.71 77.90 33.45
CA VAL A 15 10.11 78.13 32.11
C VAL A 15 11.08 77.76 30.94
N LEU A 16 10.55 77.50 29.73
CA LEU A 16 11.20 77.48 28.37
C LEU A 16 12.39 76.51 28.13
N PHE A 17 12.49 75.78 27.01
CA PHE A 17 12.55 76.30 25.62
C PHE A 17 12.03 75.31 24.56
N ALA A 18 11.92 75.77 23.31
CA ALA A 18 11.25 75.08 22.21
C ALA A 18 12.04 73.93 21.55
N GLY A 19 11.30 72.95 21.02
CA GLY A 19 11.79 71.92 20.09
C GLY A 19 10.64 71.41 19.22
N ALA A 20 10.71 71.66 17.91
CA ALA A 20 9.70 71.18 16.97
C ALA A 20 9.97 69.72 16.60
N VAL A 21 8.93 68.88 16.58
CA VAL A 21 8.99 67.50 16.10
C VAL A 21 7.94 67.33 15.00
N ALA A 22 8.42 67.13 13.76
CA ALA A 22 7.59 66.84 12.60
C ALA A 22 7.27 65.32 12.53
N PRO A 23 6.23 64.89 11.79
CA PRO A 23 5.78 63.50 11.80
C PRO A 23 6.74 62.54 11.06
N LEU A 24 6.64 61.26 11.44
CA LEU A 24 7.44 60.15 10.92
C LEU A 24 7.30 59.98 9.39
N PRO A 25 8.40 59.70 8.66
CA PRO A 25 8.33 59.42 7.23
C PRO A 25 7.86 57.99 6.95
N VAL A 26 7.05 57.84 5.91
CA VAL A 26 6.77 56.55 5.27
C VAL A 26 8.07 56.07 4.62
N LEU A 27 8.58 54.91 5.06
CA LEU A 27 9.68 54.24 4.36
C LEU A 27 9.14 53.62 3.07
N ALA A 28 9.55 54.20 1.94
CA ALA A 28 9.37 53.59 0.63
C ALA A 28 10.36 52.42 0.50
N ASP A 29 9.86 51.23 0.20
CA ASP A 29 10.72 50.09 -0.13
C ASP A 29 11.50 50.37 -1.43
N ALA A 30 12.79 50.09 -1.38
CA ALA A 30 13.70 50.45 -2.45
C ALA A 30 13.47 49.62 -3.71
N HIS A 31 13.56 50.28 -4.87
CA HIS A 31 13.79 49.62 -6.15
C HIS A 31 15.16 48.92 -6.17
N ALA A 32 15.26 47.75 -5.55
CA ALA A 32 16.23 46.74 -5.94
C ALA A 32 15.66 46.03 -7.18
N SER A 33 16.07 46.47 -8.36
CA SER A 33 15.84 45.71 -9.59
C SER A 33 16.41 44.30 -9.38
N ARG A 34 15.55 43.29 -9.34
CA ARG A 34 16.00 41.91 -9.56
C ARG A 34 16.59 41.90 -10.95
N ALA A 35 17.91 41.70 -11.05
CA ALA A 35 18.54 41.39 -12.31
C ALA A 35 17.76 40.24 -12.96
N GLU A 36 17.32 40.45 -14.21
CA GLU A 36 16.65 39.42 -14.98
C GLU A 36 17.58 38.19 -15.03
N ALA A 37 17.03 37.02 -14.68
CA ALA A 37 17.75 35.78 -14.91
C ALA A 37 18.05 35.68 -16.41
N PRO A 38 19.28 35.32 -16.83
CA PRO A 38 19.67 35.35 -18.23
C PRO A 38 18.73 34.49 -19.08
N LEU A 39 18.25 35.07 -20.18
CA LEU A 39 17.16 34.54 -21.01
C LEU A 39 17.47 33.12 -21.55
N PRO A 40 16.47 32.21 -21.65
CA PRO A 40 16.65 30.83 -22.14
C PRO A 40 17.17 30.63 -23.59
N HIS A 41 17.51 31.69 -24.33
CA HIS A 41 17.66 31.67 -25.79
C HIS A 41 19.03 31.20 -26.34
N GLN A 42 19.87 30.54 -25.54
CA GLN A 42 21.12 29.92 -26.03
C GLN A 42 21.39 28.50 -25.50
N LEU A 43 20.40 27.84 -24.90
CA LEU A 43 20.61 26.51 -24.30
C LEU A 43 21.09 25.46 -25.32
N GLN A 44 20.57 25.47 -26.55
CA GLN A 44 21.05 24.57 -27.61
C GLN A 44 22.52 24.79 -27.98
N GLN A 45 23.01 26.03 -27.95
CA GLN A 45 24.43 26.34 -28.20
C GLN A 45 25.32 25.89 -27.03
N ARG A 46 24.84 26.05 -25.79
CA ARG A 46 25.52 25.52 -24.59
C ARG A 46 25.62 24.01 -24.61
N LEU A 47 24.58 23.31 -25.07
CA LEU A 47 24.60 21.85 -25.27
C LEU A 47 25.61 21.44 -26.35
N LEU A 48 25.64 22.13 -27.49
CA LEU A 48 26.59 21.86 -28.58
C LEU A 48 28.06 22.10 -28.18
N ALA A 49 28.31 22.94 -27.17
CA ALA A 49 29.64 23.18 -26.61
C ALA A 49 30.12 22.10 -25.62
N LEU A 50 29.24 21.19 -25.19
CA LEU A 50 29.62 20.08 -24.31
C LEU A 50 30.38 18.98 -25.06
N LYS A 51 31.00 18.08 -24.28
CA LYS A 51 31.65 16.86 -24.76
C LYS A 51 31.18 15.64 -23.99
N ASP A 52 31.40 14.45 -24.55
CA ASP A 52 31.23 13.19 -23.81
C ASP A 52 32.45 12.86 -22.92
N PRO A 53 32.37 11.82 -22.07
CA PRO A 53 33.50 11.37 -21.24
C PRO A 53 34.76 10.92 -22.01
N ARG A 54 34.69 10.79 -23.34
CA ARG A 54 35.79 10.46 -24.27
C ARG A 54 36.24 11.69 -25.08
N ASP A 55 35.80 12.88 -24.65
CA ASP A 55 36.03 14.18 -25.27
C ASP A 55 35.48 14.36 -26.71
N GLN A 56 34.54 13.52 -27.15
CA GLN A 56 33.81 13.69 -28.42
C GLN A 56 32.79 14.85 -28.30
N PRO A 57 32.64 15.70 -29.32
CA PRO A 57 31.77 16.87 -29.27
C PRO A 57 30.28 16.49 -29.25
N ALA A 58 29.46 17.25 -28.53
CA ALA A 58 28.01 17.04 -28.48
C ALA A 58 27.31 17.10 -29.85
N ALA A 59 27.91 17.78 -30.83
CA ALA A 59 27.44 17.85 -32.22
C ALA A 59 27.32 16.47 -32.90
N ASP A 60 28.09 15.46 -32.48
CA ASP A 60 27.99 14.09 -33.02
C ASP A 60 26.68 13.38 -32.61
N TYR A 61 25.98 13.91 -31.60
CA TYR A 61 24.77 13.34 -31.02
C TYR A 61 23.50 14.17 -31.22
N LEU A 62 23.64 15.43 -31.66
CA LEU A 62 22.60 16.46 -31.70
C LEU A 62 22.33 16.98 -33.12
N ASP A 63 21.18 16.62 -33.68
CA ASP A 63 20.64 17.24 -34.89
C ASP A 63 19.93 18.56 -34.53
N GLN A 64 20.48 19.69 -34.97
CA GLN A 64 19.96 21.01 -34.60
C GLN A 64 18.53 21.28 -35.09
N SER A 65 18.01 20.50 -36.06
CA SER A 65 16.65 20.63 -36.56
C SER A 65 15.58 19.97 -35.66
N LYS A 66 16.00 19.13 -34.71
CA LYS A 66 15.11 18.33 -33.86
C LYS A 66 14.93 18.93 -32.46
N PRO A 67 13.76 18.71 -31.81
CA PRO A 67 13.64 18.89 -30.36
C PRO A 67 14.64 17.98 -29.63
N THR A 68 14.95 18.30 -28.38
CA THR A 68 15.92 17.54 -27.57
C THR A 68 15.31 17.10 -26.25
N LEU A 69 15.31 15.80 -25.99
CA LEU A 69 14.91 15.20 -24.72
C LEU A 69 16.17 14.81 -23.95
N ILE A 70 16.33 15.39 -22.76
CA ILE A 70 17.55 15.33 -21.96
C ILE A 70 17.25 14.62 -20.64
N LYS A 71 17.98 13.54 -20.33
CA LYS A 71 18.00 12.93 -18.99
C LYS A 71 19.16 13.50 -18.17
N PHE A 72 18.88 14.15 -17.05
CA PHE A 72 19.87 14.59 -16.07
C PHE A 72 20.09 13.52 -15.02
N TRP A 73 21.35 13.21 -14.71
CA TRP A 73 21.72 12.14 -13.81
C TRP A 73 23.07 12.35 -13.10
N ALA A 74 23.40 11.48 -12.15
CA ALA A 74 24.71 11.43 -11.47
C ALA A 74 25.17 9.99 -11.16
N SER A 75 26.47 9.78 -10.98
CA SER A 75 27.10 8.47 -10.73
C SER A 75 26.67 7.85 -9.41
N TRP A 76 26.50 8.66 -8.36
CA TRP A 76 26.05 8.21 -7.04
C TRP A 76 24.56 7.89 -6.97
N CYS A 77 23.77 8.26 -7.99
CA CYS A 77 22.31 8.13 -8.02
C CYS A 77 21.90 6.74 -8.55
N PRO A 78 21.49 5.76 -7.73
CA PRO A 78 21.31 4.39 -8.22
C PRO A 78 20.09 4.28 -9.15
N LEU A 79 19.07 5.11 -8.92
CA LEU A 79 17.89 5.28 -9.79
C LEU A 79 18.25 5.71 -11.20
N CYS A 80 19.28 6.55 -11.29
CA CYS A 80 19.78 7.07 -12.53
C CYS A 80 20.44 5.94 -13.33
N LEU A 81 21.37 5.22 -12.68
CA LEU A 81 22.10 4.08 -13.24
C LEU A 81 21.15 2.97 -13.72
N ALA A 82 20.21 2.56 -12.85
CA ALA A 82 19.22 1.51 -13.14
C ALA A 82 18.29 1.82 -14.34
N THR A 83 18.33 3.04 -14.88
CA THR A 83 17.52 3.46 -16.02
C THR A 83 18.36 4.01 -17.19
N LEU A 84 19.71 3.86 -17.16
CA LEU A 84 20.57 4.23 -18.29
C LEU A 84 20.39 3.28 -19.47
N GLU A 85 20.32 1.97 -19.23
CA GLU A 85 20.10 0.96 -20.27
C GLU A 85 18.79 1.18 -21.02
N GLU A 86 17.69 1.48 -20.31
CA GLU A 86 16.42 1.85 -20.94
C GLU A 86 16.57 3.10 -21.83
N THR A 87 17.28 4.12 -21.35
CA THR A 87 17.51 5.35 -22.12
C THR A 87 18.36 5.08 -23.37
N GLN A 88 19.29 4.12 -23.28
CA GLN A 88 20.06 3.62 -24.42
C GLN A 88 19.17 2.86 -25.41
N ALA A 89 18.28 1.99 -24.93
CA ALA A 89 17.35 1.24 -25.77
C ALA A 89 16.42 2.16 -26.60
N TRP A 90 15.97 3.28 -26.02
CA TRP A 90 15.16 4.27 -26.72
C TRP A 90 15.89 4.93 -27.91
N ARG A 91 17.23 4.99 -27.93
CA ARG A 91 18.00 5.47 -29.11
C ARG A 91 17.80 4.58 -30.34
N GLY A 92 17.57 3.28 -30.13
CA GLY A 92 17.30 2.31 -31.20
C GLY A 92 15.83 2.21 -31.59
N ASP A 93 14.92 2.77 -30.81
CA ASP A 93 13.48 2.71 -31.05
C ASP A 93 13.04 3.77 -32.08
N LYS A 94 12.40 3.31 -33.15
CA LYS A 94 11.86 4.16 -34.23
C LYS A 94 10.89 5.24 -33.72
N ALA A 95 10.23 5.03 -32.58
CA ALA A 95 9.36 6.02 -31.95
C ALA A 95 10.09 7.31 -31.53
N PHE A 96 11.41 7.24 -31.28
CA PHE A 96 12.24 8.38 -30.90
C PHE A 96 13.08 8.97 -32.04
N ALA A 97 12.96 8.46 -33.28
CA ALA A 97 13.77 8.92 -34.42
C ALA A 97 13.63 10.43 -34.74
N GLY A 98 12.51 11.05 -34.33
CA GLY A 98 12.22 12.48 -34.49
C GLY A 98 12.78 13.41 -33.41
N VAL A 99 13.48 12.91 -32.39
CA VAL A 99 14.04 13.71 -31.28
C VAL A 99 15.53 13.42 -31.09
N ASN A 100 16.29 14.41 -30.63
CA ASN A 100 17.60 14.16 -30.03
C ASN A 100 17.41 13.61 -28.62
N LEU A 101 17.70 12.32 -28.41
CA LEU A 101 17.78 11.75 -27.07
C LEU A 101 19.24 11.78 -26.59
N VAL A 102 19.50 12.51 -25.51
CA VAL A 102 20.82 12.62 -24.86
C VAL A 102 20.68 12.60 -23.34
N THR A 103 21.78 12.40 -22.63
CA THR A 103 21.84 12.47 -21.17
C THR A 103 22.94 13.43 -20.73
N ILE A 104 22.81 14.01 -19.55
CA ILE A 104 23.79 14.92 -18.95
C ILE A 104 24.14 14.43 -17.55
N ALA A 105 25.44 14.30 -17.30
CA ALA A 105 26.02 14.25 -15.96
C ALA A 105 26.73 15.59 -15.68
N SER A 106 26.66 16.06 -14.44
CA SER A 106 27.21 17.36 -14.04
C SER A 106 28.19 17.22 -12.88
N PRO A 107 29.47 16.93 -13.16
CA PRO A 107 30.55 17.00 -12.18
C PRO A 107 30.56 18.31 -11.39
N ASP A 108 31.04 18.24 -10.15
CA ASP A 108 31.04 19.35 -9.19
C ASP A 108 29.64 19.97 -8.92
N HIS A 109 28.55 19.26 -9.22
CA HIS A 109 27.17 19.72 -8.98
C HIS A 109 26.27 18.66 -8.35
N LEU A 110 25.40 19.09 -7.43
CA LEU A 110 24.45 18.24 -6.69
C LEU A 110 25.07 16.97 -6.06
N GLY A 111 26.35 17.04 -5.65
CA GLY A 111 27.07 15.93 -5.00
C GLY A 111 27.72 14.93 -5.97
N GLU A 112 27.71 15.20 -7.27
CA GLU A 112 28.55 14.46 -8.23
C GLU A 112 30.05 14.66 -7.92
N ASN A 113 30.86 13.66 -8.30
CA ASN A 113 32.31 13.71 -8.24
C ASN A 113 32.90 14.81 -9.13
N ASP A 114 34.20 15.09 -8.98
CA ASP A 114 34.93 15.95 -9.90
C ASP A 114 34.99 15.33 -11.32
N GLU A 115 35.26 16.15 -12.34
CA GLU A 115 35.21 15.71 -13.74
C GLU A 115 36.20 14.57 -14.05
N ALA A 116 37.38 14.54 -13.43
CA ALA A 116 38.38 13.51 -13.71
C ALA A 116 37.96 12.18 -13.09
N THR A 117 37.53 12.18 -11.82
CA THR A 117 37.00 11.00 -11.13
C THR A 117 35.75 10.47 -11.83
N PHE A 118 34.82 11.33 -12.24
CA PHE A 118 33.64 10.93 -13.00
C PHE A 118 34.01 10.28 -14.35
N LYS A 119 34.93 10.89 -15.12
CA LYS A 119 35.38 10.35 -16.41
C LYS A 119 36.09 9.01 -16.25
N GLU A 120 36.89 8.81 -15.21
CA GLU A 120 37.55 7.53 -14.92
C GLU A 120 36.52 6.45 -14.58
N TRP A 121 35.64 6.73 -13.62
CA TRP A 121 34.56 5.82 -13.22
C TRP A 121 33.67 5.41 -14.41
N TYR A 122 33.30 6.37 -15.26
CA TYR A 122 32.42 6.12 -16.41
C TYR A 122 33.01 5.15 -17.44
N ARG A 123 34.35 5.07 -17.58
CA ARG A 123 34.99 4.10 -18.50
C ARG A 123 34.75 2.64 -18.11
N GLY A 124 34.37 2.37 -16.86
CA GLY A 124 33.97 1.03 -16.41
C GLY A 124 32.55 0.63 -16.78
N LEU A 125 31.76 1.51 -17.41
CA LEU A 125 30.38 1.24 -17.82
C LEU A 125 30.26 0.96 -19.32
N ASP A 126 29.54 -0.11 -19.67
CA ASP A 126 29.29 -0.51 -21.06
C ASP A 126 27.98 0.08 -21.61
N TYR A 127 27.99 1.38 -21.93
CA TYR A 127 26.89 2.07 -22.60
C TYR A 127 27.34 2.65 -23.96
N PRO A 128 27.64 1.80 -24.96
CA PRO A 128 28.29 2.21 -26.21
C PRO A 128 27.42 3.12 -27.09
N ASN A 129 26.10 3.10 -26.91
CA ASN A 129 25.12 3.82 -27.73
C ASN A 129 24.40 4.95 -26.96
N LEU A 130 24.74 5.19 -25.70
CA LEU A 130 24.14 6.24 -24.86
C LEU A 130 24.95 7.54 -24.97
N PRO A 131 24.37 8.65 -25.48
CA PRO A 131 25.03 9.94 -25.41
C PRO A 131 25.02 10.45 -23.97
N VAL A 132 26.20 10.55 -23.37
CA VAL A 132 26.42 11.20 -22.08
C VAL A 132 27.22 12.46 -22.35
N LEU A 133 26.67 13.62 -22.04
CA LEU A 133 27.39 14.89 -22.12
C LEU A 133 27.79 15.32 -20.72
N VAL A 134 29.03 15.79 -20.59
CA VAL A 134 29.59 16.25 -19.32
C VAL A 134 29.39 17.76 -19.21
N ASN A 135 28.56 18.18 -18.26
CA ASN A 135 28.31 19.58 -17.95
C ASN A 135 28.93 19.93 -16.59
N ASN A 136 30.27 20.03 -16.58
CA ASN A 136 31.04 20.32 -15.37
C ASN A 136 30.60 21.64 -14.73
N GLY A 137 30.47 21.65 -13.41
CA GLY A 137 29.92 22.75 -12.62
C GLY A 137 28.40 22.90 -12.72
N GLY A 138 27.68 22.14 -13.55
CA GLY A 138 26.21 22.04 -13.56
C GLY A 138 25.44 23.34 -13.84
N ASP A 139 25.99 24.24 -14.67
CA ASP A 139 25.35 25.51 -15.02
C ASP A 139 24.03 25.30 -15.79
N ILE A 140 23.98 24.34 -16.72
CA ILE A 140 22.77 24.04 -17.49
C ILE A 140 21.67 23.50 -16.55
N ALA A 141 22.03 22.61 -15.62
CA ALA A 141 21.07 22.04 -14.67
C ALA A 141 20.43 23.12 -13.79
N ARG A 142 21.24 24.05 -13.26
CA ARG A 142 20.73 25.20 -12.47
C ARG A 142 19.79 26.08 -13.27
N ASP A 143 20.20 26.52 -14.45
CA ASP A 143 19.48 27.55 -15.20
C ASP A 143 18.09 27.09 -15.66
N ILE A 144 17.90 25.80 -15.90
CA ILE A 144 16.60 25.22 -16.25
C ILE A 144 15.80 24.70 -15.04
N GLY A 145 16.35 24.79 -13.81
CA GLY A 145 15.68 24.39 -12.58
C GLY A 145 15.72 22.88 -12.26
N VAL A 146 16.69 22.14 -12.80
CA VAL A 146 17.00 20.77 -12.35
C VAL A 146 17.72 20.86 -11.01
N ALA A 147 17.01 20.45 -9.95
CA ALA A 147 17.50 20.52 -8.56
C ALA A 147 17.66 19.14 -7.89
N VAL A 148 17.30 18.05 -8.58
CA VAL A 148 17.35 16.66 -8.11
C VAL A 148 17.62 15.73 -9.29
N TYR A 149 18.19 14.55 -9.02
CA TYR A 149 18.39 13.50 -10.02
C TYR A 149 17.62 12.22 -9.66
N PRO A 150 17.13 11.45 -10.65
CA PRO A 150 17.06 11.82 -12.07
C PRO A 150 16.05 12.95 -12.30
N SER A 151 16.26 13.72 -13.37
CA SER A 151 15.27 14.67 -13.91
C SER A 151 15.31 14.62 -15.42
N TRP A 152 14.25 15.10 -16.08
CA TRP A 152 14.19 15.20 -17.54
C TRP A 152 13.87 16.63 -17.98
N ALA A 153 14.43 17.06 -19.10
CA ALA A 153 14.04 18.30 -19.77
C ALA A 153 13.72 18.03 -21.23
N LEU A 154 12.61 18.58 -21.71
CA LEU A 154 12.27 18.65 -23.13
C LEU A 154 12.55 20.06 -23.63
N LEU A 155 13.39 20.17 -24.65
CA LEU A 155 13.64 21.39 -25.41
C LEU A 155 12.90 21.34 -26.75
N ASP A 156 12.36 22.48 -27.16
CA ASP A 156 11.82 22.63 -28.51
C ASP A 156 12.95 22.62 -29.57
N LYS A 157 12.56 22.61 -30.85
CA LYS A 157 13.49 22.66 -32.00
C LYS A 157 14.34 23.94 -32.11
N ASN A 158 14.05 24.96 -31.29
CA ASN A 158 14.79 26.23 -31.23
C ASN A 158 15.68 26.30 -29.97
N GLY A 159 15.72 25.23 -29.17
CA GLY A 159 16.49 25.18 -27.92
C GLY A 159 15.78 25.74 -26.69
N ASN A 160 14.53 26.20 -26.78
CA ASN A 160 13.80 26.72 -25.62
C ASN A 160 13.34 25.57 -24.72
N VAL A 161 13.37 25.77 -23.40
CA VAL A 161 12.84 24.80 -22.43
C VAL A 161 11.32 24.72 -22.58
N ALA A 162 10.82 23.62 -23.14
CA ALA A 162 9.39 23.36 -23.26
C ALA A 162 8.82 22.77 -21.96
N ARG A 163 9.60 21.94 -21.25
CA ARG A 163 9.26 21.41 -19.92
C ARG A 163 10.46 20.84 -19.17
N VAL A 164 10.42 20.92 -17.84
CA VAL A 164 11.29 20.14 -16.93
C VAL A 164 10.42 19.26 -16.04
N ILE A 165 10.87 18.03 -15.81
CA ILE A 165 10.20 16.99 -15.04
C ILE A 165 11.19 16.51 -13.98
N LYS A 166 10.77 16.49 -12.72
CA LYS A 166 11.56 15.93 -11.61
C LYS A 166 11.23 14.45 -11.47
N GLY A 167 12.25 13.60 -11.30
CA GLY A 167 12.11 12.15 -11.25
C GLY A 167 12.27 11.45 -12.60
N HIS A 168 12.07 10.14 -12.61
CA HIS A 168 12.10 9.29 -13.81
C HIS A 168 10.78 9.41 -14.60
N ILE A 169 10.87 9.24 -15.92
CA ILE A 169 9.70 9.06 -16.81
C ILE A 169 9.88 7.74 -17.57
N ASN A 170 8.79 7.00 -17.78
CA ASN A 170 8.80 5.80 -18.62
C ASN A 170 8.68 6.16 -20.11
N ARG A 171 8.77 5.14 -20.96
CA ARG A 171 8.73 5.28 -22.43
C ARG A 171 7.45 5.97 -22.92
N GLU A 172 6.31 5.59 -22.38
CA GLU A 172 4.99 6.12 -22.79
C GLU A 172 4.83 7.59 -22.36
N GLN A 173 5.32 7.95 -21.17
CA GLN A 173 5.39 9.35 -20.70
C GLN A 173 6.36 10.19 -21.55
N ALA A 174 7.50 9.63 -21.95
CA ALA A 174 8.44 10.30 -22.85
C ALA A 174 7.82 10.53 -24.24
N LEU A 175 7.14 9.54 -24.82
CA LEU A 175 6.42 9.71 -26.09
C LEU A 175 5.23 10.70 -25.97
N ALA A 176 4.53 10.72 -24.84
CA ALA A 176 3.48 11.69 -24.56
C ALA A 176 4.02 13.13 -24.49
N LEU A 177 5.18 13.35 -23.86
CA LEU A 177 5.87 14.64 -23.87
C LEU A 177 6.24 15.11 -25.29
N LEU A 178 6.73 14.19 -26.12
CA LEU A 178 7.15 14.50 -27.49
C LEU A 178 5.95 14.84 -28.39
N ALA A 179 4.80 14.21 -28.16
CA ALA A 179 3.55 14.54 -28.86
C ALA A 179 2.91 15.85 -28.34
N ASN A 180 3.02 16.11 -27.03
CA ASN A 180 2.48 17.31 -26.37
C ASN A 180 3.36 17.67 -25.15
N PRO A 181 4.15 18.75 -25.21
CA PRO A 181 5.00 19.16 -24.08
C PRO A 181 4.22 19.41 -22.79
N GLN A 182 2.93 19.77 -22.89
CA GLN A 182 2.02 20.01 -21.76
C GLN A 182 1.20 18.78 -21.37
N ALA A 183 1.47 17.59 -21.92
CA ALA A 183 0.78 16.35 -21.58
C ALA A 183 0.70 16.13 -20.07
N GLU A 184 -0.44 15.68 -19.55
CA GLU A 184 -0.53 15.31 -18.14
C GLU A 184 0.29 14.05 -17.88
N LEU A 185 1.54 14.26 -17.46
CA LEU A 185 2.37 13.25 -16.82
C LEU A 185 1.88 13.03 -15.39
N ALA A 186 0.62 12.61 -15.28
CA ALA A 186 0.26 11.77 -14.16
C ALA A 186 1.26 10.60 -14.12
N GLN A 187 1.61 10.15 -12.91
CA GLN A 187 2.02 8.75 -12.74
C GLN A 187 0.97 7.91 -13.49
N PRO A 188 1.38 6.96 -14.37
CA PRO A 188 0.51 6.34 -15.36
C PRO A 188 -0.79 5.89 -14.69
N ALA A 189 -1.88 6.63 -14.97
CA ALA A 189 -2.96 6.92 -14.03
C ALA A 189 -3.20 5.74 -13.10
N GLN A 190 -2.63 5.82 -11.88
CA GLN A 190 -2.33 4.63 -11.09
C GLN A 190 -3.58 3.78 -11.04
N LYS A 191 -3.52 2.58 -11.64
CA LYS A 191 -4.55 1.56 -11.50
C LYS A 191 -4.45 0.97 -10.08
N PHE A 192 -4.53 1.83 -9.08
CA PHE A 192 -5.45 1.56 -7.99
C PHE A 192 -6.73 1.05 -8.62
N TYR A 193 -7.07 -0.17 -8.24
CA TYR A 193 -8.37 -0.74 -8.44
C TYR A 193 -9.44 0.25 -7.96
N LYS A 194 -10.00 1.00 -8.90
CA LYS A 194 -11.27 1.72 -8.75
C LYS A 194 -12.29 0.91 -9.54
N PRO A 195 -13.15 0.10 -8.88
CA PRO A 195 -14.09 -0.73 -9.59
C PRO A 195 -15.06 0.14 -10.38
N LYS A 196 -15.03 0.04 -11.71
CA LYS A 196 -16.20 0.37 -12.52
C LYS A 196 -17.12 -0.85 -12.51
N PRO A 197 -18.42 -0.68 -12.21
CA PRO A 197 -19.31 -1.80 -11.99
C PRO A 197 -19.69 -2.50 -13.30
N LYS A 198 -18.98 -3.58 -13.64
CA LYS A 198 -19.49 -4.90 -14.08
C LYS A 198 -18.35 -5.74 -14.66
N GLY A 199 -18.13 -6.91 -14.07
CA GLY A 199 -17.00 -7.79 -14.35
C GLY A 199 -16.40 -8.27 -13.02
N ALA A 200 -17.15 -9.13 -12.33
CA ALA A 200 -16.80 -9.59 -10.99
C ALA A 200 -15.45 -10.34 -11.00
N THR A 201 -14.56 -10.00 -10.08
CA THR A 201 -13.82 -11.07 -9.40
C THR A 201 -14.86 -11.93 -8.70
N ASN A 202 -14.77 -13.25 -8.85
CA ASN A 202 -15.59 -14.15 -8.04
C ASN A 202 -15.17 -13.95 -6.59
N MET A 203 -15.88 -13.10 -5.84
CA MET A 203 -15.89 -13.24 -4.39
C MET A 203 -16.36 -14.68 -4.16
N ASN A 204 -15.54 -15.49 -3.50
CA ASN A 204 -15.85 -16.90 -3.26
C ASN A 204 -16.88 -17.01 -2.12
N THR A 205 -18.01 -16.31 -2.30
CA THR A 205 -19.05 -16.19 -1.30
C THR A 205 -19.73 -17.52 -1.09
N LYS A 206 -19.99 -17.84 0.18
CA LYS A 206 -20.86 -18.94 0.59
C LYS A 206 -22.19 -18.39 1.08
N THR A 207 -23.21 -19.22 1.06
CA THR A 207 -24.57 -18.84 1.48
C THR A 207 -25.12 -19.88 2.43
N ILE A 208 -25.54 -19.45 3.61
CA ILE A 208 -26.23 -20.27 4.61
C ILE A 208 -27.60 -19.66 4.89
N HIS A 209 -28.62 -20.48 5.12
CA HIS A 209 -29.97 -20.02 5.38
C HIS A 209 -30.32 -20.27 6.85
N LEU A 210 -30.69 -19.22 7.58
CA LEU A 210 -30.84 -19.24 9.03
C LEU A 210 -32.27 -18.82 9.42
N ALA A 211 -33.04 -19.76 9.95
CA ALA A 211 -34.35 -19.51 10.56
C ALA A 211 -34.18 -19.33 12.07
N GLY A 212 -34.78 -18.28 12.63
CA GLY A 212 -34.50 -17.87 14.02
C GLY A 212 -35.56 -16.96 14.63
N GLY A 213 -36.83 -17.15 14.24
CA GLY A 213 -37.92 -16.26 14.62
C GLY A 213 -38.21 -15.22 13.55
N CYS A 214 -38.85 -14.11 13.94
CA CYS A 214 -39.13 -12.96 13.06
C CYS A 214 -37.86 -12.50 12.32
N PHE A 215 -37.87 -12.62 10.99
CA PHE A 215 -36.64 -12.38 10.21
C PHE A 215 -36.17 -10.92 10.22
N TRP A 216 -37.04 -9.93 10.50
CA TRP A 216 -36.68 -8.50 10.51
C TRP A 216 -35.52 -8.17 11.45
N GLY A 217 -35.53 -8.78 12.63
CA GLY A 217 -34.44 -8.64 13.59
C GLY A 217 -33.20 -9.37 13.11
N LEU A 218 -33.37 -10.61 12.64
CA LEU A 218 -32.28 -11.51 12.28
C LEU A 218 -31.49 -11.03 11.05
N GLU A 219 -32.18 -10.49 10.05
CA GLU A 219 -31.63 -9.82 8.86
C GLU A 219 -30.74 -8.64 9.28
N ALA A 220 -31.34 -7.64 9.93
CA ALA A 220 -30.64 -6.45 10.44
C ALA A 220 -29.54 -6.77 11.46
N TYR A 221 -29.55 -7.95 12.08
CA TYR A 221 -28.44 -8.44 12.92
C TYR A 221 -27.28 -8.97 12.07
N PHE A 222 -27.55 -9.81 11.06
CA PHE A 222 -26.51 -10.37 10.20
C PHE A 222 -25.86 -9.34 9.26
N GLU A 223 -26.61 -8.37 8.73
CA GLU A 223 -26.08 -7.24 7.95
C GLU A 223 -24.94 -6.49 8.66
N ARG A 224 -24.99 -6.44 9.99
CA ARG A 224 -24.07 -5.67 10.82
C ARG A 224 -22.78 -6.43 11.16
N ILE A 225 -22.66 -7.69 10.76
CA ILE A 225 -21.52 -8.57 11.09
C ILE A 225 -20.42 -8.44 10.02
N PRO A 226 -19.19 -8.01 10.38
CA PRO A 226 -18.09 -7.92 9.43
C PRO A 226 -17.76 -9.26 8.77
N GLY A 227 -17.88 -9.32 7.44
CA GLY A 227 -17.67 -10.53 6.63
C GLY A 227 -18.96 -11.09 6.02
N VAL A 228 -20.14 -10.69 6.53
CA VAL A 228 -21.39 -10.81 5.78
C VAL A 228 -21.33 -9.82 4.60
N VAL A 229 -21.84 -10.27 3.45
CA VAL A 229 -21.91 -9.52 2.18
C VAL A 229 -23.32 -9.05 1.91
N ASP A 230 -24.31 -9.90 2.20
CA ASP A 230 -25.73 -9.69 1.91
C ASP A 230 -26.58 -10.56 2.84
N ALA A 231 -27.77 -10.09 3.22
CA ALA A 231 -28.73 -10.81 4.06
C ALA A 231 -30.14 -10.51 3.53
N VAL A 232 -30.90 -11.55 3.20
CA VAL A 232 -32.22 -11.39 2.56
C VAL A 232 -33.27 -12.23 3.28
N SER A 233 -34.36 -11.59 3.69
CA SER A 233 -35.51 -12.23 4.32
C SER A 233 -36.31 -13.09 3.33
N GLY A 234 -36.83 -14.21 3.81
CA GLY A 234 -37.64 -15.13 3.01
C GLY A 234 -38.22 -16.31 3.76
N TYR A 235 -38.73 -17.26 2.98
CA TYR A 235 -39.53 -18.39 3.40
C TYR A 235 -38.88 -19.69 2.92
N ALA A 236 -38.49 -20.57 3.84
CA ALA A 236 -37.75 -21.79 3.53
C ALA A 236 -38.45 -23.09 3.93
N ASN A 237 -38.16 -24.17 3.19
CA ASN A 237 -38.49 -25.56 3.53
C ASN A 237 -39.99 -25.80 3.85
N GLY A 238 -40.89 -25.12 3.13
CA GLY A 238 -42.33 -25.37 3.17
C GLY A 238 -42.85 -26.17 1.97
N LYS A 239 -44.18 -26.37 1.92
CA LYS A 239 -44.84 -27.30 1.00
C LYS A 239 -45.41 -26.64 -0.26
N THR A 240 -45.42 -25.31 -0.33
CA THR A 240 -46.00 -24.53 -1.43
C THR A 240 -44.94 -23.70 -2.14
N LYS A 241 -45.14 -23.45 -3.43
CA LYS A 241 -44.26 -22.59 -4.23
C LYS A 241 -44.69 -21.13 -4.12
N ASN A 242 -43.73 -20.22 -4.04
CA ASN A 242 -43.95 -18.76 -4.01
C ASN A 242 -45.04 -18.34 -2.99
N PRO A 243 -44.92 -18.69 -1.69
CA PRO A 243 -45.89 -18.26 -0.68
C PRO A 243 -45.83 -16.73 -0.49
N SER A 244 -46.97 -16.10 -0.17
CA SER A 244 -46.96 -14.76 0.44
C SER A 244 -46.80 -14.84 1.96
N TYR A 245 -46.56 -13.70 2.61
CA TYR A 245 -46.57 -13.62 4.07
C TYR A 245 -47.85 -14.20 4.70
N GLU A 246 -49.04 -13.92 4.16
CA GLU A 246 -50.30 -14.47 4.68
C GLU A 246 -50.39 -16.00 4.53
N ASP A 247 -49.81 -16.55 3.47
CA ASP A 247 -49.76 -18.01 3.27
C ASP A 247 -48.87 -18.69 4.31
N VAL A 248 -47.75 -18.06 4.68
CA VAL A 248 -46.85 -18.54 5.74
C VAL A 248 -47.47 -18.37 7.12
N SER A 249 -47.99 -17.18 7.45
CA SER A 249 -48.53 -16.86 8.78
C SER A 249 -49.89 -17.50 9.08
N HIS A 250 -50.73 -17.78 8.08
CA HIS A 250 -52.14 -18.16 8.31
C HIS A 250 -52.61 -19.43 7.59
N ARG A 251 -51.95 -19.88 6.52
CA ARG A 251 -52.42 -21.05 5.73
C ARG A 251 -51.65 -22.35 5.97
N GLY A 252 -50.72 -22.38 6.92
CA GLY A 252 -50.05 -23.62 7.34
C GLY A 252 -49.19 -24.27 6.26
N THR A 253 -48.64 -23.46 5.35
CA THR A 253 -47.76 -23.90 4.25
C THR A 253 -46.49 -24.61 4.73
N GLY A 254 -46.06 -24.38 5.96
CA GLY A 254 -44.94 -25.06 6.61
C GLY A 254 -43.58 -24.40 6.40
N HIS A 255 -43.52 -23.28 5.68
CA HIS A 255 -42.28 -22.50 5.54
C HIS A 255 -41.80 -21.97 6.90
N ALA A 256 -40.48 -21.79 7.05
CA ALA A 256 -39.87 -21.02 8.13
C ALA A 256 -39.54 -19.61 7.65
N GLU A 257 -39.76 -18.60 8.49
CA GLU A 257 -39.13 -17.29 8.34
C GLU A 257 -37.61 -17.44 8.48
N THR A 258 -36.89 -17.09 7.41
CA THR A 258 -35.49 -17.49 7.18
C THR A 258 -34.72 -16.35 6.54
N VAL A 259 -33.49 -16.11 6.99
CA VAL A 259 -32.57 -15.16 6.36
C VAL A 259 -31.54 -15.93 5.53
N LYS A 260 -31.45 -15.62 4.23
CA LYS A 260 -30.37 -16.05 3.33
C LYS A 260 -29.16 -15.16 3.58
N VAL A 261 -28.17 -15.66 4.32
CA VAL A 261 -26.93 -14.94 4.64
C VAL A 261 -25.84 -15.33 3.64
N THR A 262 -25.45 -14.38 2.79
CA THR A 262 -24.30 -14.49 1.89
C THR A 262 -23.09 -13.87 2.56
N TYR A 263 -21.97 -14.59 2.61
CA TYR A 263 -20.78 -14.16 3.35
C TYR A 263 -19.48 -14.51 2.63
N ASP A 264 -18.44 -13.77 2.97
CA ASP A 264 -17.07 -14.01 2.52
C ASP A 264 -16.36 -14.97 3.49
N PRO A 265 -16.08 -16.24 3.10
CA PRO A 265 -15.46 -17.24 3.96
C PRO A 265 -14.00 -16.91 4.31
N GLU A 266 -13.36 -15.96 3.61
CA GLU A 266 -12.03 -15.47 3.99
C GLU A 266 -12.09 -14.45 5.12
N ARG A 267 -13.24 -13.82 5.36
CA ARG A 267 -13.46 -12.80 6.39
C ARG A 267 -14.21 -13.33 7.62
N ILE A 268 -15.16 -14.23 7.43
CA ILE A 268 -15.90 -14.87 8.52
C ILE A 268 -16.14 -16.36 8.23
N SER A 269 -15.90 -17.22 9.22
CA SER A 269 -16.12 -18.66 9.09
C SER A 269 -17.58 -19.04 9.31
N LEU A 270 -18.01 -20.20 8.76
CA LEU A 270 -19.34 -20.74 9.05
C LEU A 270 -19.53 -21.03 10.55
N ASP A 271 -18.48 -21.49 11.23
CA ASP A 271 -18.45 -21.70 12.69
C ASP A 271 -18.74 -20.39 13.43
N ASP A 272 -18.06 -19.30 13.06
CA ASP A 272 -18.30 -17.97 13.65
C ASP A 272 -19.70 -17.43 13.33
N LEU A 273 -20.23 -17.62 12.11
CA LEU A 273 -21.62 -17.25 11.80
C LEU A 273 -22.64 -17.99 12.68
N LEU A 274 -22.44 -19.29 12.91
CA LEU A 274 -23.30 -20.08 13.80
C LEU A 274 -23.15 -19.64 15.26
N ARG A 275 -21.96 -19.20 15.69
CA ARG A 275 -21.76 -18.60 17.02
C ARG A 275 -22.46 -17.24 17.18
N TYR A 276 -22.55 -16.45 16.12
CA TYR A 276 -23.40 -15.25 16.11
C TYR A 276 -24.90 -15.60 16.10
N TYR A 277 -25.33 -16.61 15.34
CA TYR A 277 -26.71 -17.12 15.35
C TYR A 277 -27.16 -17.52 16.77
N PHE A 278 -26.39 -18.39 17.44
CA PHE A 278 -26.69 -18.86 18.80
C PHE A 278 -26.58 -17.78 19.90
N ARG A 279 -26.06 -16.59 19.59
CA ARG A 279 -26.03 -15.45 20.52
C ARG A 279 -27.39 -14.74 20.64
N VAL A 280 -28.26 -14.87 19.63
CA VAL A 280 -29.55 -14.16 19.55
C VAL A 280 -30.78 -15.07 19.45
N VAL A 281 -30.63 -16.31 18.96
CA VAL A 281 -31.70 -17.33 18.92
C VAL A 281 -31.67 -18.18 20.19
N ASP A 282 -32.82 -18.47 20.81
CA ASP A 282 -32.95 -19.52 21.85
C ASP A 282 -33.00 -20.89 21.15
N PRO A 283 -31.94 -21.72 21.26
CA PRO A 283 -31.85 -22.94 20.49
C PRO A 283 -32.62 -24.10 21.15
N THR A 284 -33.26 -23.87 22.30
CA THR A 284 -34.06 -24.84 23.07
C THR A 284 -35.58 -24.59 22.96
N SER A 285 -35.99 -23.49 22.31
CA SER A 285 -37.39 -23.10 22.14
C SER A 285 -37.99 -23.62 20.84
N LEU A 286 -38.96 -24.52 20.95
CA LEU A 286 -39.61 -25.17 19.81
C LEU A 286 -40.75 -24.29 19.24
N ASN A 287 -40.66 -23.94 17.95
CA ASN A 287 -41.68 -23.15 17.23
C ASN A 287 -42.04 -21.81 17.91
N GLN A 288 -41.08 -21.19 18.61
CA GLN A 288 -41.23 -19.89 19.24
C GLN A 288 -39.87 -19.21 19.37
N GLN A 289 -39.80 -17.90 19.12
CA GLN A 289 -38.67 -17.03 19.49
C GLN A 289 -39.22 -15.71 20.03
N GLY A 290 -38.74 -15.29 21.20
CA GLY A 290 -39.34 -14.15 21.91
C GLY A 290 -40.84 -14.34 22.15
N ASN A 291 -41.65 -13.39 21.63
CA ASN A 291 -43.11 -13.45 21.67
C ASN A 291 -43.74 -14.17 20.45
N ASP A 292 -42.97 -14.37 19.39
CA ASP A 292 -43.42 -14.87 18.08
C ASP A 292 -43.59 -16.39 18.15
N ARG A 293 -44.81 -16.90 17.90
CA ARG A 293 -45.18 -18.31 18.07
C ARG A 293 -45.81 -18.90 16.81
N GLY A 294 -45.30 -20.04 16.39
CA GLY A 294 -45.76 -20.74 15.19
C GLY A 294 -44.63 -21.51 14.51
N VAL A 295 -44.99 -22.44 13.63
CA VAL A 295 -44.03 -23.26 12.87
C VAL A 295 -43.16 -22.42 11.93
N GLN A 296 -43.64 -21.24 11.54
CA GLN A 296 -42.86 -20.24 10.80
C GLN A 296 -41.73 -19.61 11.64
N TYR A 297 -41.84 -19.59 12.97
CA TYR A 297 -40.83 -19.05 13.88
C TYR A 297 -39.94 -20.14 14.51
N ARG A 298 -39.87 -21.32 13.89
CA ARG A 298 -38.95 -22.39 14.30
C ARG A 298 -37.51 -21.98 14.04
N SER A 299 -36.59 -22.50 14.85
CA SER A 299 -35.16 -22.33 14.65
C SER A 299 -34.61 -23.42 13.73
N GLY A 300 -33.81 -23.04 12.73
CA GLY A 300 -33.25 -23.95 11.75
C GLY A 300 -32.02 -23.39 11.04
N VAL A 301 -31.15 -24.29 10.60
CA VAL A 301 -29.98 -24.00 9.75
C VAL A 301 -30.10 -24.88 8.50
N TYR A 302 -30.20 -24.24 7.34
CA TYR A 302 -30.36 -24.91 6.05
C TYR A 302 -29.17 -24.67 5.13
N TYR A 303 -28.49 -25.76 4.78
CA TYR A 303 -27.29 -25.76 3.93
C TYR A 303 -27.62 -26.20 2.50
N THR A 304 -26.89 -25.66 1.53
CA THR A 304 -26.95 -26.08 0.12
C THR A 304 -25.78 -27.01 -0.24
N ASP A 305 -24.64 -26.87 0.43
CA ASP A 305 -23.46 -27.73 0.29
C ASP A 305 -23.47 -28.83 1.37
N PRO A 306 -23.60 -30.12 1.02
CA PRO A 306 -23.59 -31.22 1.99
C PRO A 306 -22.31 -31.31 2.83
N ALA A 307 -21.19 -30.73 2.39
CA ALA A 307 -19.94 -30.70 3.17
C ALA A 307 -20.05 -29.80 4.41
N GLU A 308 -20.94 -28.80 4.40
CA GLU A 308 -21.13 -27.87 5.52
C GLU A 308 -21.82 -28.51 6.71
N ARG A 309 -22.59 -29.59 6.48
CA ARG A 309 -23.32 -30.35 7.50
C ARG A 309 -22.45 -30.72 8.69
N ALA A 310 -21.22 -31.20 8.47
CA ALA A 310 -20.32 -31.63 9.55
C ALA A 310 -19.86 -30.44 10.44
N THR A 311 -19.67 -29.26 9.85
CA THR A 311 -19.38 -28.02 10.57
C THR A 311 -20.57 -27.57 11.41
N ILE A 312 -21.79 -27.69 10.86
CA ILE A 312 -23.04 -27.35 11.57
C ILE A 312 -23.28 -28.33 12.72
N GLU A 313 -23.13 -29.64 12.51
CA GLU A 313 -23.25 -30.67 13.56
C GLU A 313 -22.23 -30.44 14.69
N LYS A 314 -20.99 -30.06 14.37
CA LYS A 314 -19.98 -29.67 15.36
C LYS A 314 -20.41 -28.43 16.15
N ALA A 315 -20.85 -27.35 15.48
CA ALA A 315 -21.30 -26.13 16.15
C ALA A 315 -22.50 -26.39 17.09
N PHE A 316 -23.43 -27.26 16.67
CA PHE A 316 -24.57 -27.68 17.49
C PHE A 316 -24.12 -28.48 18.72
N ALA A 317 -23.13 -29.37 18.56
CA ALA A 317 -22.56 -30.13 19.68
C ALA A 317 -21.80 -29.25 20.68
N GLU A 318 -21.11 -28.20 20.22
CA GLU A 318 -20.48 -27.20 21.10
C GLU A 318 -21.51 -26.31 21.80
N GLU A 319 -22.58 -25.90 21.12
CA GLU A 319 -23.66 -25.13 21.73
C GLU A 319 -24.44 -25.95 22.76
N GLN A 320 -24.72 -27.23 22.48
CA GLN A 320 -25.42 -28.14 23.39
C GLN A 320 -24.74 -28.26 24.77
N LYS A 321 -23.42 -28.09 24.87
CA LYS A 321 -22.70 -28.09 26.16
C LYS A 321 -23.10 -26.93 27.08
N LYS A 322 -23.69 -25.86 26.54
CA LYS A 322 -24.17 -24.68 27.28
C LYS A 322 -25.61 -24.83 27.78
N HIS A 323 -26.36 -25.81 27.27
CA HIS A 323 -27.80 -25.98 27.52
C HIS A 323 -28.11 -27.34 28.16
N GLN A 324 -28.91 -27.35 29.23
CA GLN A 324 -29.39 -28.60 29.85
C GLN A 324 -30.52 -29.26 29.05
N LYS A 325 -31.31 -28.46 28.33
CA LYS A 325 -32.35 -28.94 27.42
C LYS A 325 -31.71 -29.35 26.08
N PRO A 326 -32.26 -30.34 25.39
CA PRO A 326 -31.84 -30.65 24.03
C PRO A 326 -32.06 -29.44 23.11
N LEU A 327 -31.14 -29.20 22.19
CA LEU A 327 -31.36 -28.27 21.10
C LEU A 327 -32.49 -28.79 20.19
N VAL A 328 -33.35 -27.87 19.77
CA VAL A 328 -34.48 -28.15 18.86
C VAL A 328 -34.32 -27.47 17.50
N VAL A 329 -33.18 -26.78 17.29
CA VAL A 329 -32.79 -26.22 15.99
C VAL A 329 -32.64 -27.36 14.98
N GLU A 330 -33.31 -27.26 13.83
CA GLU A 330 -33.16 -28.25 12.77
C GLU A 330 -31.90 -28.02 11.92
N ASN A 331 -31.20 -29.10 11.54
CA ASN A 331 -30.03 -29.08 10.66
C ASN A 331 -30.33 -29.92 9.43
N LEU A 332 -30.84 -29.28 8.38
CA LEU A 332 -31.42 -29.93 7.20
C LEU A 332 -30.83 -29.35 5.92
N PRO A 333 -30.82 -30.09 4.80
CA PRO A 333 -30.59 -29.47 3.51
C PRO A 333 -31.68 -28.43 3.21
N LEU A 334 -31.35 -27.40 2.45
CA LEU A 334 -32.33 -26.48 1.88
C LEU A 334 -33.08 -27.18 0.73
N ASP A 335 -34.40 -27.34 0.87
CA ASP A 335 -35.28 -27.89 -0.17
C ASP A 335 -35.82 -26.76 -1.06
N ASN A 336 -36.25 -25.65 -0.46
CA ASN A 336 -36.73 -24.48 -1.17
C ASN A 336 -36.52 -23.20 -0.34
N PHE A 337 -36.33 -22.08 -1.03
CA PHE A 337 -36.29 -20.72 -0.46
C PHE A 337 -36.98 -19.76 -1.41
N TYR A 338 -37.84 -18.89 -0.87
CA TYR A 338 -38.54 -17.84 -1.58
C TYR A 338 -38.28 -16.51 -0.87
N GLU A 339 -37.79 -15.50 -1.59
CA GLU A 339 -37.57 -14.17 -1.01
C GLU A 339 -38.91 -13.55 -0.61
N ALA A 340 -38.94 -12.92 0.57
CA ALA A 340 -40.12 -12.21 1.08
C ALA A 340 -40.37 -10.94 0.27
N GLU A 341 -41.57 -10.38 0.39
CA GLU A 341 -41.98 -9.17 -0.29
C GLU A 341 -41.08 -7.96 0.05
N GLU A 342 -40.94 -6.99 -0.86
CA GLU A 342 -40.02 -5.84 -0.71
C GLU A 342 -40.22 -5.03 0.59
N TYR A 343 -41.42 -5.03 1.17
CA TYR A 343 -41.68 -4.33 2.45
C TYR A 343 -41.09 -5.04 3.67
N HIS A 344 -40.70 -6.32 3.52
CA HIS A 344 -40.06 -7.15 4.53
C HIS A 344 -38.53 -7.09 4.50
N GLN A 345 -37.94 -6.87 3.33
CA GLN A 345 -36.49 -6.67 3.16
C GLN A 345 -36.06 -5.35 3.84
N ASP A 346 -34.87 -5.31 4.43
CA ASP A 346 -34.32 -4.17 5.19
C ASP A 346 -35.28 -3.58 6.24
N TYR A 347 -36.21 -4.37 6.80
CA TYR A 347 -37.40 -3.81 7.47
C TYR A 347 -37.04 -2.83 8.60
N LEU A 348 -36.00 -3.10 9.39
CA LEU A 348 -35.54 -2.23 10.47
C LEU A 348 -34.68 -1.06 10.01
N ALA A 349 -34.07 -1.10 8.82
CA ALA A 349 -33.46 0.08 8.20
C ALA A 349 -34.54 1.04 7.67
N LYS A 350 -35.59 0.48 7.04
CA LYS A 350 -36.80 1.20 6.60
C LYS A 350 -37.62 1.73 7.79
N ASN A 351 -37.64 1.00 8.91
CA ASN A 351 -38.41 1.32 10.12
C ASN A 351 -37.52 1.19 11.39
N PRO A 352 -36.71 2.21 11.75
CA PRO A 352 -35.75 2.12 12.86
C PRO A 352 -36.35 1.88 14.27
N ASN A 353 -37.65 2.15 14.45
CA ASN A 353 -38.41 1.86 15.67
C ASN A 353 -39.39 0.69 15.47
N GLY A 354 -39.18 -0.14 14.45
CA GLY A 354 -39.99 -1.31 14.14
C GLY A 354 -39.86 -2.41 15.20
N TYR A 355 -40.72 -3.42 15.10
CA TYR A 355 -40.68 -4.56 16.01
C TYR A 355 -39.39 -5.37 15.83
N CYS A 356 -38.67 -5.60 16.92
CA CYS A 356 -37.51 -6.47 16.98
C CYS A 356 -37.42 -7.12 18.36
N HIS A 357 -37.45 -8.46 18.42
CA HIS A 357 -37.32 -9.18 19.69
C HIS A 357 -35.86 -9.48 20.09
N ILE A 358 -34.91 -9.31 19.17
CA ILE A 358 -33.47 -9.46 19.45
C ILE A 358 -32.78 -8.11 19.63
N ASP A 359 -31.68 -8.08 20.38
CA ASP A 359 -30.82 -6.89 20.46
C ASP A 359 -29.79 -6.92 19.32
N ILE A 360 -30.09 -6.22 18.22
CA ILE A 360 -29.23 -6.19 17.02
C ILE A 360 -27.82 -5.64 17.31
N ARG A 361 -27.60 -4.92 18.42
CA ARG A 361 -26.28 -4.41 18.83
C ARG A 361 -25.34 -5.51 19.30
N LYS A 362 -25.86 -6.71 19.58
CA LYS A 362 -25.05 -7.91 19.84
C LYS A 362 -24.20 -8.36 18.64
N ALA A 363 -24.44 -7.82 17.43
CA ALA A 363 -23.58 -8.01 16.27
C ALA A 363 -22.29 -7.20 16.36
N ASP A 364 -22.35 -5.99 16.95
CA ASP A 364 -21.21 -5.08 17.11
C ASP A 364 -20.20 -5.57 18.16
N ILE A 365 -20.66 -6.44 19.08
CA ILE A 365 -19.81 -7.12 20.05
C ILE A 365 -19.03 -8.22 19.30
N PRO A 366 -17.69 -8.22 19.27
CA PRO A 366 -16.96 -9.31 18.63
C PRO A 366 -17.31 -10.67 19.27
N LEU A 367 -17.17 -11.76 18.52
CA LEU A 367 -17.09 -13.08 19.16
C LEU A 367 -15.84 -13.11 20.05
N GLU A 368 -16.01 -13.56 21.31
CA GLU A 368 -14.90 -14.03 22.12
C GLU A 368 -14.33 -15.26 21.41
N LYS A 369 -13.38 -15.07 20.49
CA LYS A 369 -12.57 -16.19 20.02
C LYS A 369 -11.94 -16.79 21.28
N PRO A 370 -12.10 -18.10 21.55
CA PRO A 370 -11.22 -18.72 22.53
C PRO A 370 -9.82 -18.34 22.09
N ALA A 371 -9.02 -17.76 23.00
CA ALA A 371 -7.74 -17.20 22.62
C ALA A 371 -7.02 -18.24 21.76
N ALA A 372 -6.81 -17.91 20.48
CA ALA A 372 -5.73 -18.56 19.76
C ALA A 372 -4.56 -18.35 20.70
N THR A 373 -3.98 -19.44 21.20
CA THR A 373 -2.81 -19.36 22.05
C THR A 373 -1.79 -18.68 21.16
N ALA A 374 -1.64 -17.36 21.33
CA ALA A 374 -0.87 -16.52 20.43
C ALA A 374 0.48 -17.23 20.33
N PRO A 375 0.88 -17.74 19.14
CA PRO A 375 1.90 -18.76 19.06
C PRO A 375 3.10 -18.25 19.84
N ALA A 376 3.54 -19.02 20.84
CA ALA A 376 4.40 -18.50 21.91
C ALA A 376 5.55 -17.69 21.27
N PRO A 377 5.77 -16.42 21.68
CA PRO A 377 6.61 -15.50 20.93
C PRO A 377 7.91 -16.15 20.51
N ALA A 378 8.28 -15.99 19.22
CA ALA A 378 9.43 -16.69 18.65
C ALA A 378 10.64 -16.54 19.58
N GLN A 379 11.26 -17.66 19.93
CA GLN A 379 12.44 -17.66 20.79
C GLN A 379 13.47 -16.69 20.22
N THR A 380 14.00 -15.79 21.03
CA THR A 380 15.00 -14.82 20.57
C THR A 380 16.40 -15.36 20.70
N ASP A 381 17.27 -15.03 19.75
CA ASP A 381 18.70 -15.29 19.85
C ASP A 381 19.39 -14.36 20.88
N ALA A 382 20.71 -14.46 20.97
CA ALA A 382 21.53 -13.65 21.88
C ALA A 382 21.49 -12.12 21.59
N ASN A 383 21.01 -11.71 20.41
CA ASN A 383 20.84 -10.31 20.02
C ASN A 383 19.41 -9.80 20.29
N GLY A 384 18.51 -10.66 20.77
CA GLY A 384 17.08 -10.34 20.94
C GLY A 384 16.28 -10.38 19.64
N GLU A 385 16.85 -10.93 18.56
CA GLU A 385 16.19 -11.10 17.26
C GLU A 385 15.41 -12.44 17.25
N PRO A 386 14.15 -12.50 16.76
CA PRO A 386 13.37 -13.74 16.74
C PRO A 386 14.03 -14.81 15.86
N VAL A 387 14.15 -16.03 16.36
CA VAL A 387 14.72 -17.16 15.61
C VAL A 387 13.71 -17.65 14.57
N ILE A 388 14.08 -17.53 13.29
CA ILE A 388 13.28 -18.01 12.17
C ILE A 388 13.74 -19.43 11.80
N ASP A 389 12.86 -20.41 12.05
CA ASP A 389 13.07 -21.82 11.68
C ASP A 389 13.00 -21.99 10.16
N ALA A 390 14.17 -22.20 9.55
CA ALA A 390 14.32 -22.40 8.11
C ALA A 390 13.54 -23.63 7.59
N ALA A 391 13.32 -24.66 8.43
CA ALA A 391 12.67 -25.90 8.01
C ALA A 391 11.16 -25.74 7.74
N LYS A 392 10.55 -24.61 8.14
CA LYS A 392 9.17 -24.25 7.81
C LYS A 392 9.01 -23.79 6.35
N TYR A 393 10.10 -23.43 5.68
CA TYR A 393 10.09 -22.80 4.36
C TYR A 393 10.89 -23.65 3.36
N HIS A 394 10.56 -23.54 2.07
CA HIS A 394 11.29 -24.23 1.00
C HIS A 394 11.27 -23.40 -0.28
N LYS A 395 12.27 -23.58 -1.14
CA LYS A 395 12.25 -23.03 -2.50
C LYS A 395 11.34 -23.90 -3.39
N PRO A 396 10.29 -23.33 -4.02
CA PRO A 396 9.54 -24.02 -5.08
C PRO A 396 10.45 -24.40 -6.28
N ASP A 397 10.03 -25.36 -7.10
CA ASP A 397 10.81 -25.73 -8.29
C ASP A 397 10.71 -24.69 -9.42
N ALA A 398 11.63 -24.74 -10.39
CA ALA A 398 11.71 -23.75 -11.45
C ALA A 398 10.47 -23.69 -12.39
N ALA A 399 9.65 -24.74 -12.44
CA ALA A 399 8.39 -24.71 -13.19
C ALA A 399 7.28 -24.05 -12.37
N GLU A 400 7.24 -24.32 -11.06
CA GLU A 400 6.31 -23.69 -10.11
C GLU A 400 6.60 -22.18 -9.94
N LEU A 401 7.87 -21.77 -9.87
CA LEU A 401 8.26 -20.35 -9.81
C LEU A 401 7.74 -19.56 -11.00
N LYS A 402 7.81 -20.12 -12.21
CA LYS A 402 7.30 -19.48 -13.44
C LYS A 402 5.77 -19.37 -13.52
N GLN A 403 5.05 -20.07 -12.65
CA GLN A 403 3.59 -19.98 -12.54
C GLN A 403 3.15 -19.07 -11.39
N LYS A 404 3.92 -19.03 -10.29
CA LYS A 404 3.62 -18.24 -9.09
C LYS A 404 4.08 -16.78 -9.17
N LEU A 405 5.25 -16.53 -9.75
CA LEU A 405 5.85 -15.20 -9.84
C LEU A 405 5.41 -14.51 -11.14
N ASP A 406 5.17 -13.21 -11.08
CA ASP A 406 5.14 -12.40 -12.29
C ASP A 406 6.56 -12.24 -12.88
N ALA A 407 6.64 -11.70 -14.10
CA ALA A 407 7.90 -11.56 -14.81
C ALA A 407 8.93 -10.69 -14.06
N GLN A 408 8.49 -9.64 -13.36
CA GLN A 408 9.40 -8.74 -12.64
C GLN A 408 9.93 -9.41 -11.37
N ALA A 409 9.05 -10.06 -10.59
CA ALA A 409 9.44 -10.84 -9.42
C ALA A 409 10.38 -12.01 -9.81
N TYR A 410 10.13 -12.68 -10.94
CA TYR A 410 11.00 -13.76 -11.43
C TYR A 410 12.40 -13.24 -11.83
N GLU A 411 12.48 -12.19 -12.65
CA GLU A 411 13.76 -11.61 -13.07
C GLU A 411 14.55 -11.05 -11.89
N VAL A 412 13.89 -10.36 -10.95
CA VAL A 412 14.53 -9.85 -9.74
C VAL A 412 15.08 -11.00 -8.90
N THR A 413 14.24 -11.97 -8.53
CA THR A 413 14.62 -12.99 -7.55
C THR A 413 15.54 -14.08 -8.10
N GLN A 414 15.43 -14.45 -9.39
CA GLN A 414 16.18 -15.57 -9.96
C GLN A 414 17.36 -15.14 -10.86
N ASN A 415 17.30 -13.94 -11.47
CA ASN A 415 18.32 -13.45 -12.40
C ASN A 415 19.07 -12.20 -11.88
N SER A 416 18.93 -11.87 -10.59
CA SER A 416 19.53 -10.68 -9.94
C SER A 416 19.23 -9.35 -10.65
N ALA A 417 18.06 -9.24 -11.27
CA ALA A 417 17.60 -7.97 -11.82
C ALA A 417 17.20 -6.98 -10.70
N THR A 418 17.15 -5.69 -11.03
CA THR A 418 16.71 -4.64 -10.11
C THR A 418 15.44 -3.97 -10.63
N GLU A 419 14.40 -3.87 -9.80
CA GLU A 419 13.19 -3.13 -10.15
C GLU A 419 13.45 -1.63 -10.29
N ARG A 420 12.56 -0.90 -10.97
CA ARG A 420 12.76 0.53 -11.16
C ARG A 420 12.53 1.31 -9.86
N ALA A 421 13.38 2.31 -9.67
CA ALA A 421 13.17 3.45 -8.78
C ALA A 421 11.71 3.88 -8.62
N PHE A 422 11.21 3.94 -7.39
CA PHE A 422 9.87 4.40 -7.01
C PHE A 422 8.70 3.63 -7.69
N SER A 423 8.95 2.48 -8.32
CA SER A 423 7.92 1.76 -9.08
C SER A 423 7.09 0.79 -8.25
N HIS A 424 7.66 0.25 -7.17
CA HIS A 424 6.96 -0.68 -6.27
C HIS A 424 6.28 0.06 -5.12
N GLU A 425 5.04 -0.33 -4.80
CA GLU A 425 4.24 0.30 -3.74
C GLU A 425 4.92 0.24 -2.35
N TYR A 426 5.78 -0.75 -2.14
CA TYR A 426 6.51 -0.96 -0.88
C TYR A 426 7.56 0.11 -0.58
N ASP A 427 8.02 0.91 -1.55
CA ASP A 427 8.86 2.08 -1.24
C ASP A 427 8.12 3.03 -0.28
N HIS A 428 6.85 3.30 -0.57
CA HIS A 428 6.00 4.21 0.21
C HIS A 428 5.14 3.53 1.30
N LEU A 429 5.14 2.19 1.39
CA LEU A 429 4.39 1.47 2.41
C LEU A 429 5.10 1.55 3.78
N PHE A 430 4.41 2.09 4.79
CA PHE A 430 4.87 2.14 6.19
C PHE A 430 3.84 1.59 7.18
N ALA A 431 2.89 0.79 6.70
CA ALA A 431 1.91 0.11 7.55
C ALA A 431 2.59 -0.94 8.45
N PRO A 432 2.09 -1.17 9.68
CA PRO A 432 2.57 -2.25 10.53
C PRO A 432 2.38 -3.62 9.86
N GLY A 433 3.47 -4.39 9.75
CA GLY A 433 3.43 -5.74 9.19
C GLY A 433 4.82 -6.33 8.94
N LEU A 434 4.82 -7.49 8.30
CA LEU A 434 6.00 -8.29 8.00
C LEU A 434 6.25 -8.32 6.49
N TYR A 435 7.51 -8.23 6.06
CA TYR A 435 7.92 -8.46 4.69
C TYR A 435 8.58 -9.85 4.62
N VAL A 436 7.95 -10.76 3.88
CA VAL A 436 8.43 -12.13 3.66
C VAL A 436 9.00 -12.28 2.26
N ASP A 437 9.87 -13.25 2.05
CA ASP A 437 10.35 -13.67 0.73
C ASP A 437 9.16 -14.08 -0.15
N VAL A 438 9.04 -13.46 -1.33
CA VAL A 438 7.98 -13.80 -2.31
C VAL A 438 8.11 -15.25 -2.82
N VAL A 439 9.31 -15.84 -2.74
CA VAL A 439 9.64 -17.17 -3.24
C VAL A 439 9.30 -18.26 -2.23
N SER A 440 9.87 -18.21 -1.02
CA SER A 440 9.70 -19.26 0.01
C SER A 440 8.69 -18.95 1.11
N GLY A 441 8.29 -17.68 1.27
CA GLY A 441 7.54 -17.20 2.44
C GLY A 441 8.38 -17.02 3.71
N GLU A 442 9.71 -17.17 3.66
CA GLU A 442 10.58 -16.93 4.81
C GLU A 442 10.49 -15.46 5.28
N PRO A 443 10.26 -15.16 6.58
CA PRO A 443 10.29 -13.81 7.13
C PRO A 443 11.66 -13.13 6.95
N LEU A 444 11.68 -11.99 6.25
CA LEU A 444 12.92 -11.25 5.93
C LEU A 444 13.06 -9.94 6.72
N PHE A 445 12.03 -9.09 6.75
CA PHE A 445 12.12 -7.76 7.37
C PHE A 445 10.84 -7.40 8.15
N SER A 446 11.01 -6.69 9.27
CA SER A 446 9.90 -6.08 10.02
C SER A 446 9.64 -4.65 9.56
N SER A 447 8.38 -4.20 9.53
CA SER A 447 8.07 -2.79 9.30
C SER A 447 8.66 -1.86 10.37
N ALA A 448 8.97 -2.37 11.57
CA ALA A 448 9.62 -1.62 12.64
C ALA A 448 11.05 -1.14 12.28
N ASP A 449 11.73 -1.88 11.41
CA ASP A 449 13.07 -1.56 10.91
C ASP A 449 13.05 -0.86 9.54
N LYS A 450 11.86 -0.64 8.94
CA LYS A 450 11.71 0.10 7.70
C LYS A 450 11.84 1.61 7.94
N PHE A 451 12.48 2.32 7.01
CA PHE A 451 12.60 3.78 7.08
C PHE A 451 12.49 4.43 5.69
N GLN A 452 12.20 5.74 5.67
CA GLN A 452 12.14 6.51 4.44
C GLN A 452 13.56 6.94 4.03
N SER A 453 14.15 6.23 3.08
CA SER A 453 15.48 6.55 2.54
C SER A 453 15.45 7.58 1.40
N GLY A 454 14.31 7.77 0.73
CA GLY A 454 14.22 8.54 -0.52
C GLY A 454 14.94 7.90 -1.72
N CYS A 455 15.48 6.69 -1.55
CA CYS A 455 16.20 5.97 -2.60
C CYS A 455 15.28 5.18 -3.55
N GLY A 456 13.96 5.23 -3.40
CA GLY A 456 13.02 4.61 -4.34
C GLY A 456 12.92 3.09 -4.31
N TRP A 457 13.43 2.45 -3.26
CA TRP A 457 13.22 1.04 -2.93
C TRP A 457 12.95 0.89 -1.43
N PRO A 458 12.12 -0.07 -0.99
CA PRO A 458 11.89 -0.32 0.43
C PRO A 458 13.23 -0.54 1.16
N SER A 459 13.48 0.33 2.13
CA SER A 459 14.75 0.42 2.84
C SER A 459 14.60 0.06 4.31
N PHE A 460 15.43 -0.85 4.80
CA PHE A 460 15.41 -1.35 6.18
C PHE A 460 16.76 -1.15 6.88
N THR A 461 16.77 -0.97 8.19
CA THR A 461 18.01 -0.83 8.98
C THR A 461 18.68 -2.17 9.29
N LYS A 462 17.89 -3.25 9.29
CA LYS A 462 18.33 -4.64 9.48
C LYS A 462 17.25 -5.63 9.00
N PRO A 463 17.60 -6.90 8.70
CA PRO A 463 16.64 -7.99 8.62
C PRO A 463 15.97 -8.26 9.97
N ILE A 464 14.87 -9.01 9.96
CA ILE A 464 14.14 -9.42 11.18
C ILE A 464 15.01 -10.31 12.08
N ASN A 465 15.86 -11.14 11.49
CA ASN A 465 16.98 -11.82 12.13
C ASN A 465 18.13 -11.92 11.12
N ARG A 466 19.37 -11.66 11.52
CA ARG A 466 20.53 -11.68 10.61
C ARG A 466 20.71 -12.99 9.85
N ALA A 467 20.30 -14.11 10.41
CA ALA A 467 20.47 -15.43 9.80
C ALA A 467 19.50 -15.73 8.65
N VAL A 468 18.50 -14.89 8.34
CA VAL A 468 17.56 -15.11 7.21
C VAL A 468 18.07 -14.58 5.87
N VAL A 469 19.20 -13.88 5.88
CA VAL A 469 19.85 -13.33 4.68
C VAL A 469 21.30 -13.81 4.59
N THR A 470 21.83 -13.79 3.38
CA THR A 470 23.25 -14.03 3.09
C THR A 470 23.84 -12.87 2.31
N GLU A 471 25.06 -12.47 2.67
CA GLU A 471 25.84 -11.42 2.03
C GLU A 471 26.80 -12.02 0.99
N HIS A 472 26.88 -11.43 -0.21
CA HIS A 472 27.78 -11.83 -1.29
C HIS A 472 28.48 -10.61 -1.89
N ASP A 473 29.73 -10.77 -2.34
CA ASP A 473 30.46 -9.69 -3.04
C ASP A 473 29.90 -9.51 -4.46
N ASP A 474 29.45 -8.30 -4.79
CA ASP A 474 28.96 -7.93 -6.11
C ASP A 474 29.84 -6.83 -6.72
N THR A 475 30.51 -7.18 -7.83
CA THR A 475 31.37 -6.29 -8.63
C THR A 475 30.71 -5.78 -9.91
N SER A 476 29.40 -6.06 -10.10
CA SER A 476 28.65 -5.65 -11.29
C SER A 476 28.61 -4.13 -11.46
N TYR A 477 28.54 -3.67 -12.71
CA TYR A 477 28.51 -2.26 -13.07
C TYR A 477 29.72 -1.44 -12.56
N ASN A 478 30.88 -2.09 -12.38
CA ASN A 478 32.13 -1.50 -11.91
C ASN A 478 32.00 -0.79 -10.54
N MET A 479 31.16 -1.33 -9.67
CA MET A 479 30.98 -0.90 -8.27
C MET A 479 31.33 -2.05 -7.33
N HIS A 480 31.84 -1.76 -6.14
CA HIS A 480 31.90 -2.74 -5.05
C HIS A 480 30.66 -2.60 -4.18
N ARG A 481 29.81 -3.63 -4.17
CA ARG A 481 28.57 -3.69 -3.38
C ARG A 481 28.48 -5.04 -2.67
N THR A 482 27.63 -5.10 -1.65
CA THR A 482 27.28 -6.36 -0.98
C THR A 482 25.85 -6.74 -1.38
N GLU A 483 25.70 -7.77 -2.20
CA GLU A 483 24.42 -8.36 -2.57
C GLU A 483 23.79 -9.05 -1.35
N ILE A 484 22.49 -8.90 -1.20
CA ILE A 484 21.67 -9.53 -0.17
C ILE A 484 20.73 -10.53 -0.84
N ARG A 485 20.78 -11.79 -0.38
CA ARG A 485 19.89 -12.88 -0.80
C ARG A 485 19.14 -13.50 0.37
N SER A 486 17.97 -14.09 0.12
CA SER A 486 17.25 -14.88 1.14
C SER A 486 17.95 -16.21 1.40
N ARG A 487 18.02 -16.63 2.67
CA ARG A 487 18.69 -17.87 3.06
C ARG A 487 18.05 -19.11 2.44
N VAL A 488 16.72 -19.26 2.53
CA VAL A 488 16.05 -20.50 2.12
C VAL A 488 15.89 -20.62 0.61
N ALA A 489 15.58 -19.52 -0.10
CA ALA A 489 15.35 -19.56 -1.54
C ALA A 489 16.56 -19.21 -2.40
N ASP A 490 17.66 -18.70 -1.83
CA ASP A 490 18.74 -18.06 -2.60
C ASP A 490 18.18 -17.04 -3.61
N ALA A 491 17.12 -16.33 -3.21
CA ALA A 491 16.48 -15.32 -4.04
C ALA A 491 17.26 -14.01 -3.89
N HIS A 492 17.61 -13.36 -5.00
CA HIS A 492 18.16 -12.01 -4.95
C HIS A 492 17.11 -11.05 -4.38
N LEU A 493 17.51 -10.31 -3.34
CA LEU A 493 16.67 -9.33 -2.67
C LEU A 493 17.10 -7.90 -3.02
N GLY A 494 18.41 -7.63 -3.03
CA GLY A 494 18.95 -6.30 -3.31
C GLY A 494 20.38 -6.16 -2.79
N HIS A 495 20.69 -5.03 -2.14
CA HIS A 495 22.04 -4.73 -1.64
C HIS A 495 22.00 -4.05 -0.26
N VAL A 496 23.08 -4.19 0.52
CA VAL A 496 23.27 -3.44 1.78
C VAL A 496 24.35 -2.36 1.61
N PHE A 497 24.12 -1.19 2.23
CA PHE A 497 25.01 -0.03 2.17
C PHE A 497 25.28 0.54 3.58
N PRO A 498 26.46 1.13 3.84
CA PRO A 498 26.82 1.74 5.13
C PRO A 498 26.38 3.22 5.24
N ASP A 499 25.31 3.61 4.53
CA ASP A 499 24.78 4.98 4.45
C ASP A 499 23.44 5.17 5.19
N GLY A 500 23.06 4.20 6.03
CA GLY A 500 21.80 4.22 6.78
C GLY A 500 21.81 5.10 8.03
N PRO A 501 20.66 5.20 8.74
CA PRO A 501 20.52 5.95 9.98
C PRO A 501 21.51 5.48 11.06
N LYS A 502 22.44 6.36 11.46
CA LYS A 502 23.53 6.04 12.39
C LYS A 502 23.05 5.62 13.77
N ASP A 503 21.93 6.19 14.22
CA ASP A 503 21.22 5.85 15.45
C ASP A 503 20.61 4.44 15.44
N LYS A 504 20.42 3.85 14.26
CA LYS A 504 19.90 2.49 14.05
C LYS A 504 20.95 1.51 13.51
N GLY A 505 22.24 1.83 13.66
CA GLY A 505 23.36 0.96 13.27
C GLY A 505 24.05 1.33 11.96
N GLY A 506 23.56 2.33 11.23
CA GLY A 506 24.24 2.88 10.04
C GLY A 506 24.12 2.04 8.75
N LEU A 507 23.40 0.92 8.77
CA LEU A 507 23.15 0.09 7.59
C LEU A 507 21.83 0.45 6.90
N ARG A 508 21.81 0.34 5.58
CA ARG A 508 20.62 0.43 4.72
C ARG A 508 20.55 -0.80 3.83
N TYR A 509 19.62 -1.69 4.14
CA TYR A 509 19.21 -2.80 3.28
C TYR A 509 18.23 -2.24 2.25
N CYS A 510 18.71 -2.08 1.02
CA CYS A 510 17.99 -1.54 -0.13
C CYS A 510 17.44 -2.72 -0.94
N ILE A 511 16.15 -3.02 -0.77
CA ILE A 511 15.54 -4.27 -1.22
C ILE A 511 14.55 -4.01 -2.35
N ASN A 512 14.51 -4.86 -3.37
CA ASN A 512 13.48 -4.82 -4.40
C ASN A 512 12.13 -5.22 -3.80
N GLY A 513 11.11 -4.37 -3.93
CA GLY A 513 9.74 -4.68 -3.51
C GLY A 513 9.18 -5.94 -4.19
N ALA A 514 9.51 -6.17 -5.46
CA ALA A 514 9.14 -7.37 -6.21
C ALA A 514 9.80 -8.68 -5.70
N SER A 515 10.79 -8.60 -4.79
CA SER A 515 11.32 -9.78 -4.07
C SER A 515 10.56 -10.10 -2.77
N LEU A 516 9.64 -9.22 -2.37
CA LEU A 516 8.95 -9.27 -1.09
C LEU A 516 7.45 -9.48 -1.26
N LYS A 517 6.82 -10.03 -0.23
CA LYS A 517 5.38 -9.96 -0.01
C LYS A 517 5.11 -9.35 1.36
N PHE A 518 4.30 -8.30 1.41
CA PHE A 518 3.88 -7.70 2.67
C PHE A 518 2.69 -8.46 3.27
N ILE A 519 2.77 -8.74 4.57
CA ILE A 519 1.73 -9.35 5.40
C ILE A 519 1.32 -8.32 6.47
N PRO A 520 0.14 -7.70 6.39
CA PRO A 520 -0.34 -6.73 7.38
C PRO A 520 -0.39 -7.32 8.79
N LEU A 521 -0.12 -6.51 9.82
CA LEU A 521 -0.14 -6.95 11.22
C LEU A 521 -1.44 -7.65 11.64
N ALA A 522 -2.59 -7.20 11.12
CA ALA A 522 -3.90 -7.80 11.37
C ALA A 522 -4.09 -9.19 10.72
N GLU A 523 -3.25 -9.55 9.74
CA GLU A 523 -3.31 -10.81 8.99
C GLU A 523 -2.22 -11.79 9.39
N MET A 524 -1.15 -11.34 10.08
CA MET A 524 0.01 -12.17 10.45
C MET A 524 -0.38 -13.47 11.17
N GLU A 525 -1.31 -13.43 12.13
CA GLU A 525 -1.78 -14.65 12.82
C GLU A 525 -2.47 -15.64 11.86
N LYS A 526 -3.37 -15.14 10.99
CA LYS A 526 -4.07 -15.95 9.99
C LYS A 526 -3.12 -16.52 8.93
N ALA A 527 -2.07 -15.76 8.59
CA ALA A 527 -1.04 -16.14 7.63
C ALA A 527 0.05 -17.06 8.20
N GLY A 528 0.00 -17.42 9.48
CA GLY A 528 0.93 -18.35 10.12
C GLY A 528 2.16 -17.73 10.78
N TYR A 529 2.24 -16.40 10.85
CA TYR A 529 3.35 -15.61 11.43
C TYR A 529 3.00 -15.00 12.80
N GLY A 530 2.07 -15.62 13.54
CA GLY A 530 1.59 -15.10 14.83
C GLY A 530 2.68 -15.02 15.91
N ASP A 531 3.70 -15.88 15.84
CA ASP A 531 4.91 -15.87 16.68
C ASP A 531 5.80 -14.63 16.49
N LEU A 532 5.61 -13.88 15.39
CA LEU A 532 6.41 -12.71 15.01
C LEU A 532 5.68 -11.36 15.22
N VAL A 533 4.44 -11.37 15.71
CA VAL A 533 3.63 -10.16 15.96
C VAL A 533 4.37 -9.13 16.84
N ASP A 534 5.13 -9.59 17.84
CA ASP A 534 5.91 -8.71 18.72
C ASP A 534 7.13 -8.08 18.02
N ALA A 535 7.68 -8.71 16.98
CA ALA A 535 8.79 -8.14 16.20
C ALA A 535 8.33 -6.94 15.34
N VAL A 536 7.02 -6.83 15.08
CA VAL A 536 6.40 -5.68 14.43
C VAL A 536 5.97 -4.63 15.47
N LYS A 537 5.25 -5.04 16.52
CA LYS A 537 4.74 -4.12 17.57
C LYS A 537 5.82 -3.40 18.38
N LYS A 538 7.03 -3.98 18.52
CA LYS A 538 8.16 -3.29 19.18
C LYS A 538 8.49 -1.93 18.55
N GLY A 539 8.18 -1.71 17.27
CA GLY A 539 8.37 -0.44 16.57
C GLY A 539 7.38 0.68 16.94
N GLU A 540 6.24 0.37 17.59
CA GLU A 540 5.22 1.36 17.95
C GLU A 540 5.57 2.14 19.25
N LYS A 541 6.67 1.81 19.92
CA LYS A 541 7.14 2.47 21.16
C LYS A 541 8.24 3.50 20.89
N LEU A 542 7.97 4.50 20.06
CA LEU A 542 8.76 5.74 19.92
C LEU A 542 7.85 6.96 19.76
#